data_AF-A0A1G7JSC4-F1
#
_entry.id   AF-A0A1G7JSC4-F1
#
_cell.length_a   1.000
_cell.length_b   1.000
_cell.length_c   1.000
_cell.angle_alpha   90.00
_cell.angle_beta   90.00
_cell.angle_gamma   90.00
#
_symmetry.space_group_name_H-M   'P 1'
#
loop_
_entity.id
_entity.type
_entity.pdbx_description
1 polymer ?
#
loop_
_entity_poly.entity_id
_entity_poly.type
_entity_poly.pdbx_seq_one_letter_code
_entity_poly.pdbx_strand_id
1 'polypeptide(L)'
;MGRGNVSFRYRRSAETAVRVVRGIVSESRRKNVPFMAGSIAYSAFVSLLPLVLLLVIAASVIGGEALADRVQRLTESYLSPAGQTLLADSIGQAGTQTGLSVLGLLVLLWGVLRVFRALDTAFSAIYDTHAKNDLRNQFTDGVVVLVTLAGALLAVVVAGLSLRYLPDLPFPRLVREALLVVGLSVVFVPIYYVFPDADLSVKMVLPGAVVAAVGWALLNAGFGIYVRYSSAGDLYGVIGGVILLITFLYFGALVILIGAATNVVLMGRRRPNAVKTVEPR
;
A
#
# COMPACT_ATOMS: atom_id res chain seq x y z
N MET A 1 -42.18 30.30 6.72
CA MET A 1 -42.08 28.95 7.31
C MET A 1 -41.19 28.09 6.41
N GLY A 2 -40.00 27.67 6.87
CA GLY A 2 -39.04 26.96 5.99
C GLY A 2 -37.76 26.44 6.65
N ARG A 3 -37.78 26.14 7.96
CA ARG A 3 -36.58 25.69 8.72
C ARG A 3 -36.67 24.22 9.22
N GLY A 4 -37.56 23.40 8.68
CA GLY A 4 -37.81 22.02 9.18
C GLY A 4 -37.10 20.88 8.45
N ASN A 5 -36.59 21.08 7.22
CA ASN A 5 -36.15 19.96 6.37
C ASN A 5 -34.64 19.66 6.37
N VAL A 6 -33.80 20.55 6.91
CA VAL A 6 -32.34 20.37 6.87
C VAL A 6 -31.85 19.42 7.97
N SER A 7 -32.47 19.47 9.16
CA SER A 7 -32.12 18.61 10.31
C SER A 7 -32.44 17.13 10.06
N PHE A 8 -33.50 16.81 9.31
CA PHE A 8 -33.89 15.44 8.99
C PHE A 8 -32.92 14.74 8.03
N ARG A 9 -32.39 15.46 7.02
CA ARG A 9 -31.40 14.91 6.07
C ARG A 9 -30.05 14.63 6.75
N TYR A 10 -29.61 15.51 7.66
CA TYR A 10 -28.39 15.32 8.42
C TYR A 10 -28.45 14.10 9.35
N ARG A 11 -29.56 13.90 10.06
CA ARG A 11 -29.77 12.73 10.93
C ARG A 11 -29.71 11.42 10.14
N ARG A 12 -30.40 11.35 8.99
CA ARG A 12 -30.43 10.16 8.14
C ARG A 12 -29.07 9.83 7.52
N SER A 13 -28.28 10.85 7.14
CA SER A 13 -26.91 10.66 6.64
C SER A 13 -25.94 10.23 7.73
N ALA A 14 -26.03 10.81 8.94
CA ALA A 14 -25.19 10.42 10.07
C ALA A 14 -25.47 8.96 10.51
N GLU A 15 -26.73 8.56 10.59
CA GLU A 15 -27.13 7.17 10.87
C GLU A 15 -26.66 6.20 9.79
N THR A 16 -26.58 6.65 8.54
CA THR A 16 -26.06 5.84 7.43
C THR A 16 -24.55 5.69 7.50
N ALA A 17 -23.82 6.77 7.79
CA ALA A 17 -22.37 6.78 7.96
C ALA A 17 -21.94 5.93 9.16
N VAL A 18 -22.59 6.09 10.33
CA VAL A 18 -22.35 5.27 11.52
C VAL A 18 -22.58 3.80 11.22
N ARG A 19 -23.66 3.46 10.49
CA ARG A 19 -23.88 2.08 10.04
C ARG A 19 -22.76 1.61 9.11
N VAL A 20 -22.26 2.42 8.16
CA VAL A 20 -21.15 2.02 7.26
C VAL A 20 -19.93 1.69 8.09
N VAL A 21 -19.51 2.61 8.98
CA VAL A 21 -18.33 2.43 9.82
C VAL A 21 -18.47 1.20 10.71
N ARG A 22 -19.62 1.02 11.37
CA ARG A 22 -19.89 -0.21 12.16
C ARG A 22 -19.83 -1.47 11.30
N GLY A 23 -20.35 -1.42 10.07
CA GLY A 23 -20.26 -2.51 9.11
C GLY A 23 -18.81 -2.85 8.76
N ILE A 24 -17.99 -1.84 8.45
CA ILE A 24 -16.56 -2.01 8.16
C ILE A 24 -15.84 -2.63 9.35
N VAL A 25 -16.03 -2.08 10.56
CA VAL A 25 -15.38 -2.61 11.78
C VAL A 25 -15.81 -4.05 12.04
N SER A 26 -17.10 -4.35 11.89
CA SER A 26 -17.62 -5.71 12.06
C SER A 26 -17.01 -6.67 11.05
N GLU A 27 -16.96 -6.29 9.77
CA GLU A 27 -16.41 -7.14 8.71
C GLU A 27 -14.89 -7.34 8.89
N SER A 28 -14.15 -6.27 9.19
CA SER A 28 -12.72 -6.35 9.45
C SER A 28 -12.38 -7.27 10.63
N ARG A 29 -13.22 -7.28 11.69
CA ARG A 29 -13.07 -8.19 12.82
C ARG A 29 -13.44 -9.62 12.43
N ARG A 30 -14.58 -9.83 11.75
CA ARG A 30 -15.03 -11.15 11.29
C ARG A 30 -13.99 -11.85 10.41
N LYS A 31 -13.34 -11.09 9.53
CA LYS A 31 -12.33 -11.59 8.60
C LYS A 31 -10.91 -11.63 9.18
N ASN A 32 -10.71 -11.23 10.44
CA ASN A 32 -9.39 -11.12 11.06
C ASN A 32 -8.40 -10.29 10.22
N VAL A 33 -8.85 -9.15 9.69
CA VAL A 33 -8.02 -8.21 8.91
C VAL A 33 -6.70 -7.86 9.59
N PRO A 34 -6.64 -7.61 10.91
CA PRO A 34 -5.37 -7.38 11.61
C PRO A 34 -4.36 -8.52 11.47
N PHE A 35 -4.82 -9.78 11.48
CA PHE A 35 -3.93 -10.94 11.33
C PHE A 35 -3.38 -11.03 9.91
N MET A 36 -4.24 -10.84 8.90
CA MET A 36 -3.83 -10.85 7.49
C MET A 36 -2.86 -9.71 7.17
N ALA A 37 -3.09 -8.51 7.72
CA ALA A 37 -2.18 -7.38 7.60
C ALA A 37 -0.79 -7.70 8.18
N GLY A 38 -0.72 -8.44 9.29
CA GLY A 38 0.55 -8.94 9.85
C GLY A 38 1.31 -9.85 8.89
N SER A 39 0.61 -10.78 8.24
CA SER A 39 1.23 -11.69 7.25
C SER A 39 1.77 -10.95 6.03
N ILE A 40 1.02 -9.96 5.52
CA ILE A 40 1.46 -9.10 4.41
C ILE A 40 2.68 -8.28 4.84
N ALA A 41 2.65 -7.66 6.02
CA ALA A 41 3.74 -6.83 6.52
C ALA A 41 5.03 -7.63 6.73
N TYR A 42 4.94 -8.83 7.31
CA TYR A 42 6.09 -9.73 7.45
C TYR A 42 6.66 -10.12 6.08
N SER A 43 5.79 -10.49 5.14
CA SER A 43 6.22 -10.87 3.79
C SER A 43 6.89 -9.70 3.06
N ALA A 44 6.37 -8.48 3.22
CA ALA A 44 6.96 -7.27 2.67
C ALA A 44 8.31 -6.97 3.31
N PHE A 45 8.41 -7.03 4.64
CA PHE A 45 9.65 -6.80 5.38
C PHE A 45 10.77 -7.74 4.95
N VAL A 46 10.51 -9.04 4.85
CA VAL A 46 11.49 -10.04 4.39
C VAL A 46 11.95 -9.76 2.95
N SER A 47 11.09 -9.19 2.12
CA SER A 47 11.41 -8.86 0.72
C SER A 47 12.23 -7.58 0.57
N LEU A 48 12.31 -6.73 1.60
CA LEU A 48 13.02 -5.45 1.50
C LEU A 48 14.54 -5.61 1.46
N LEU A 49 15.11 -6.54 2.23
CA LEU A 49 16.57 -6.70 2.27
C LEU A 49 17.14 -7.10 0.90
N PRO A 50 16.61 -8.14 0.22
CA PRO A 50 17.06 -8.49 -1.13
C PRO A 50 16.80 -7.37 -2.14
N LEU A 51 15.70 -6.60 -1.98
CA LEU A 51 15.38 -5.49 -2.85
C LEU A 51 16.41 -4.37 -2.75
N VAL A 52 16.76 -3.94 -1.53
CA VAL A 52 17.76 -2.89 -1.30
C VAL A 52 19.11 -3.31 -1.89
N LEU A 53 19.51 -4.57 -1.67
CA LEU A 53 20.74 -5.12 -2.24
C LEU A 53 20.73 -5.06 -3.77
N LEU A 54 19.65 -5.48 -4.42
CA LEU A 54 19.54 -5.43 -5.88
C LEU A 54 19.48 -4.01 -6.43
N LEU A 55 18.81 -3.09 -5.74
CA LEU A 55 18.79 -1.67 -6.12
C LEU A 55 20.20 -1.06 -6.06
N VAL A 56 20.98 -1.42 -5.04
CA VAL A 56 22.39 -1.03 -4.92
C VAL A 56 23.22 -1.61 -6.06
N ILE A 57 23.10 -2.91 -6.34
CA ILE A 57 23.83 -3.55 -7.44
C ILE A 57 23.47 -2.90 -8.79
N ALA A 58 22.18 -2.68 -9.05
CA ALA A 58 21.71 -2.02 -10.25
C ALA A 58 22.23 -0.58 -10.35
N ALA A 59 22.25 0.17 -9.24
CA ALA A 59 22.80 1.51 -9.18
C ALA A 59 24.31 1.51 -9.50
N SER A 60 25.08 0.58 -8.93
CA SER A 60 26.51 0.44 -9.20
C SER A 60 26.80 0.06 -10.66
N VAL A 61 26.00 -0.83 -11.26
CA VAL A 61 26.16 -1.25 -12.67
C VAL A 61 25.78 -0.14 -13.65
N ILE A 62 24.70 0.60 -13.39
CA ILE A 62 24.17 1.62 -14.31
C ILE A 62 24.92 2.96 -14.16
N GLY A 63 25.21 3.37 -12.92
CA GLY A 63 25.70 4.71 -12.59
C GLY A 63 27.12 4.77 -12.04
N GLY A 64 27.81 3.63 -11.88
CA GLY A 64 29.16 3.56 -11.32
C GLY A 64 29.24 4.00 -9.86
N GLU A 65 30.46 4.13 -9.34
CA GLU A 65 30.73 4.54 -7.94
C GLU A 65 30.06 5.88 -7.59
N ALA A 66 29.98 6.83 -8.54
CA ALA A 66 29.38 8.14 -8.33
C ALA A 66 27.88 8.11 -7.97
N LEU A 67 27.12 7.17 -8.52
CA LEU A 67 25.69 7.00 -8.19
C LEU A 67 25.53 6.30 -6.84
N ALA A 68 26.36 5.30 -6.54
CA ALA A 68 26.38 4.64 -5.24
C ALA A 68 26.68 5.63 -4.10
N ASP A 69 27.69 6.48 -4.31
CA ASP A 69 28.05 7.59 -3.43
C ASP A 69 26.90 8.60 -3.23
N ARG A 70 26.15 8.89 -4.31
CA ARG A 70 24.99 9.78 -4.25
C ARG A 70 23.87 9.16 -3.43
N VAL A 71 23.61 7.87 -3.60
CA VAL A 71 22.62 7.12 -2.81
C VAL A 71 23.03 7.07 -1.34
N GLN A 72 24.30 6.78 -1.03
CA GLN A 72 24.81 6.78 0.34
C GLN A 72 24.60 8.13 1.02
N ARG A 73 25.04 9.23 0.39
CA ARG A 73 24.84 10.60 0.92
C ARG A 73 23.38 10.98 1.08
N LEU A 74 22.51 10.56 0.16
CA LEU A 74 21.07 10.81 0.27
C LEU A 74 20.42 10.03 1.40
N THR A 75 21.00 8.90 1.80
CA THR A 75 20.42 8.02 2.82
C THR A 75 21.05 8.22 4.20
N GLU A 76 22.20 8.91 4.30
CA GLU A 76 22.85 9.30 5.57
C GLU A 76 21.90 10.03 6.53
N SER A 77 21.06 10.91 6.00
CA SER A 77 20.07 11.66 6.81
C SER A 77 18.88 10.82 7.29
N TYR A 78 18.74 9.59 6.79
CA TYR A 78 17.59 8.72 7.05
C TYR A 78 17.96 7.38 7.71
N LEU A 79 19.24 6.98 7.66
CA LEU A 79 19.74 5.76 8.28
C LEU A 79 20.54 6.07 9.54
N SER A 80 20.38 5.22 10.56
CA SER A 80 21.26 5.20 11.72
C SER A 80 22.69 4.80 11.32
N PRO A 81 23.71 5.09 12.15
CA PRO A 81 25.10 4.74 11.84
C PRO A 81 25.30 3.27 11.45
N ALA A 82 24.58 2.35 12.09
CA ALA A 82 24.64 0.93 11.75
C ALA A 82 23.84 0.56 10.49
N GLY A 83 22.81 1.33 10.11
CA GLY A 83 22.18 1.21 8.79
C GLY A 83 23.11 1.71 7.67
N GLN A 84 23.90 2.74 7.95
CA GLN A 84 24.90 3.27 7.01
C GLN A 84 26.05 2.30 6.80
N THR A 85 26.56 1.64 7.85
CA THR A 85 27.62 0.62 7.71
C THR A 85 27.12 -0.58 6.92
N LEU A 86 25.91 -1.08 7.20
CA LEU A 86 25.31 -2.17 6.42
C LEU A 86 25.14 -1.82 4.95
N LEU A 87 24.74 -0.58 4.65
CA LEU A 87 24.60 -0.10 3.28
C LEU A 87 25.97 0.01 2.59
N ALA A 88 26.97 0.60 3.25
CA ALA A 88 28.33 0.74 2.73
C ALA A 88 28.99 -0.62 2.47
N ASP A 89 28.85 -1.57 3.40
CA ASP A 89 29.36 -2.95 3.26
C ASP A 89 28.67 -3.66 2.09
N SER A 90 27.37 -3.46 1.92
CA SER A 90 26.60 -4.03 0.80
C SER A 90 27.04 -3.44 -0.55
N ILE A 91 27.30 -2.14 -0.62
CA ILE A 91 27.80 -1.45 -1.82
C ILE A 91 29.22 -1.95 -2.16
N GLY A 92 30.12 -2.04 -1.18
CA GLY A 92 31.51 -2.47 -1.38
C GLY A 92 31.62 -3.92 -1.84
N GLN A 93 30.70 -4.79 -1.40
CA GLN A 93 30.68 -6.21 -1.77
C GLN A 93 29.89 -6.50 -3.06
N ALA A 94 28.99 -5.60 -3.48
CA ALA A 94 28.16 -5.74 -4.68
C ALA A 94 28.99 -5.86 -5.99
N GLY A 95 30.15 -5.19 -6.05
CA GLY A 95 30.98 -5.17 -7.26
C GLY A 95 31.79 -6.44 -7.54
N THR A 96 31.95 -7.34 -6.57
CA THR A 96 32.92 -8.46 -6.65
C THR A 96 32.31 -9.85 -6.69
N GLN A 97 30.99 -10.02 -6.46
CA GLN A 97 30.37 -11.34 -6.32
C GLN A 97 29.08 -11.52 -7.15
N THR A 98 29.23 -12.02 -8.38
CA THR A 98 28.12 -12.37 -9.28
C THR A 98 27.14 -13.39 -8.65
N GLY A 99 27.63 -14.29 -7.79
CA GLY A 99 26.82 -15.32 -7.11
C GLY A 99 25.85 -14.76 -6.05
N LEU A 100 26.23 -13.69 -5.34
CA LEU A 100 25.36 -13.00 -4.36
C LEU A 100 24.19 -12.28 -5.07
N SER A 101 24.41 -11.81 -6.30
CA SER A 101 23.38 -11.15 -7.10
C SER A 101 22.26 -12.12 -7.53
N VAL A 102 22.63 -13.35 -7.93
CA VAL A 102 21.65 -14.38 -8.33
C VAL A 102 20.85 -14.86 -7.13
N LEU A 103 21.50 -15.15 -6.00
CA LEU A 103 20.81 -15.54 -4.77
C LEU A 103 19.88 -14.42 -4.27
N GLY A 104 20.34 -13.16 -4.27
CA GLY A 104 19.52 -12.01 -3.91
C GLY A 104 18.28 -11.87 -4.80
N LEU A 105 18.43 -12.08 -6.11
CA LEU A 105 17.31 -12.08 -7.05
C LEU A 105 16.31 -13.20 -6.76
N LEU A 106 16.78 -14.43 -6.51
CA LEU A 106 15.89 -15.54 -6.17
C LEU A 106 15.13 -15.30 -4.86
N VAL A 107 15.80 -14.77 -3.83
CA VAL A 107 15.16 -14.45 -2.55
C VAL A 107 14.17 -13.28 -2.72
N LEU A 108 14.50 -12.27 -3.52
CA LEU A 108 13.57 -11.18 -3.82
C LEU A 108 12.33 -11.68 -4.53
N LEU A 109 12.51 -12.47 -5.60
CA LEU A 109 11.40 -13.04 -6.36
C LEU A 109 10.50 -13.89 -5.47
N TRP A 110 11.10 -14.73 -4.62
CA TRP A 110 10.37 -15.50 -3.62
C TRP A 110 9.60 -14.60 -2.62
N GLY A 111 10.23 -13.53 -2.14
CA GLY A 111 9.61 -12.56 -1.24
C GLY A 111 8.42 -11.83 -1.87
N VAL A 112 8.60 -11.32 -3.09
CA VAL A 112 7.55 -10.64 -3.88
C VAL A 112 6.36 -11.58 -4.13
N LEU A 113 6.64 -12.83 -4.54
CA LEU A 113 5.61 -13.86 -4.70
C LEU A 113 4.83 -14.10 -3.39
N ARG A 114 5.52 -14.07 -2.24
CA ARG A 114 4.90 -14.23 -0.93
C ARG A 114 3.99 -13.04 -0.57
N VAL A 115 4.40 -11.82 -0.88
CA VAL A 115 3.58 -10.61 -0.68
C VAL A 115 2.31 -10.69 -1.53
N PHE A 116 2.43 -11.04 -2.81
CA PHE A 116 1.27 -11.17 -3.69
C PHE A 116 0.34 -12.28 -3.25
N ARG A 117 0.87 -13.44 -2.84
CA ARG A 117 0.05 -14.52 -2.28
C ARG A 117 -0.69 -14.09 -1.01
N ALA A 118 -0.02 -13.34 -0.12
CA ALA A 118 -0.64 -12.83 1.09
C ALA A 118 -1.77 -11.83 0.78
N LEU A 119 -1.56 -10.95 -0.22
CA LEU A 119 -2.59 -10.02 -0.70
C LEU A 119 -3.76 -10.79 -1.33
N ASP A 120 -3.50 -11.68 -2.28
CA ASP A 120 -4.50 -12.50 -2.96
C ASP A 120 -5.36 -13.29 -1.98
N THR A 121 -4.71 -13.96 -1.02
CA THR A 121 -5.40 -14.71 0.04
C THR A 121 -6.25 -13.80 0.91
N ALA A 122 -5.74 -12.62 1.28
CA ALA A 122 -6.46 -11.68 2.14
C ALA A 122 -7.66 -11.05 1.42
N PHE A 123 -7.50 -10.68 0.16
CA PHE A 123 -8.57 -10.14 -0.67
C PHE A 123 -9.63 -11.22 -0.93
N SER A 124 -9.24 -12.42 -1.35
CA SER A 124 -10.18 -13.52 -1.54
C SER A 124 -10.98 -13.84 -0.27
N ALA A 125 -10.31 -13.86 0.89
CA ALA A 125 -10.96 -14.05 2.18
C ALA A 125 -11.97 -12.93 2.50
N ILE A 126 -11.64 -11.66 2.23
CA ILE A 126 -12.54 -10.52 2.47
C ILE A 126 -13.75 -10.54 1.53
N TYR A 127 -13.54 -10.85 0.25
CA TYR A 127 -14.59 -10.87 -0.77
C TYR A 127 -15.37 -12.19 -0.81
N ASP A 128 -15.05 -13.16 0.06
CA ASP A 128 -15.67 -14.51 0.09
C ASP A 128 -15.54 -15.23 -1.26
N THR A 129 -14.40 -15.07 -1.93
CA THR A 129 -14.07 -15.73 -3.19
C THR A 129 -13.04 -16.84 -2.99
N HIS A 130 -12.98 -17.78 -3.93
CA HIS A 130 -11.96 -18.82 -3.90
C HIS A 130 -10.67 -18.28 -4.50
N ALA A 131 -9.65 -18.11 -3.67
CA ALA A 131 -8.32 -17.75 -4.13
C ALA A 131 -7.87 -18.77 -5.18
N LYS A 132 -7.51 -18.29 -6.38
CA LYS A 132 -6.88 -19.14 -7.38
C LYS A 132 -5.46 -19.43 -6.93
N ASN A 133 -5.28 -20.55 -6.24
CA ASN A 133 -3.98 -20.98 -5.69
C ASN A 133 -2.94 -21.40 -6.76
N ASP A 134 -3.10 -20.99 -8.01
CA ASP A 134 -2.11 -21.20 -9.07
C ASP A 134 -1.02 -20.12 -9.01
N LEU A 135 0.23 -20.56 -8.87
CA LEU A 135 1.41 -19.68 -8.86
C LEU A 135 1.49 -18.80 -10.11
N ARG A 136 1.01 -19.29 -11.24
CA ARG A 136 1.00 -18.54 -12.50
C ARG A 136 0.04 -17.34 -12.46
N ASN A 137 -1.15 -17.52 -11.89
CA ASN A 137 -2.11 -16.44 -11.74
C ASN A 137 -1.59 -15.39 -10.74
N GLN A 138 -1.08 -15.83 -9.58
CA GLN A 138 -0.50 -14.93 -8.58
C GLN A 138 0.64 -14.07 -9.15
N PHE A 139 1.51 -14.67 -9.99
CA PHE A 139 2.57 -13.92 -10.66
C PHE A 139 2.01 -12.94 -11.69
N THR A 140 1.04 -13.36 -12.50
CA THR A 140 0.42 -12.52 -13.52
C THR A 140 -0.29 -11.32 -12.90
N ASP A 141 -1.09 -11.55 -11.86
CA ASP A 141 -1.81 -10.53 -11.12
C ASP A 141 -0.83 -9.55 -10.45
N GLY A 142 0.24 -10.09 -9.85
CA GLY A 142 1.33 -9.30 -9.31
C GLY A 142 1.99 -8.39 -10.34
N VAL A 143 2.33 -8.92 -11.52
CA VAL A 143 2.93 -8.15 -12.62
C VAL A 143 1.96 -7.08 -13.15
N VAL A 144 0.70 -7.43 -13.38
CA VAL A 144 -0.33 -6.47 -13.83
C VAL A 144 -0.48 -5.33 -12.83
N VAL A 145 -0.55 -5.66 -11.53
CA VAL A 145 -0.61 -4.66 -10.47
C VAL A 145 0.66 -3.81 -10.47
N LEU A 146 1.86 -4.40 -10.51
CA LEU A 146 3.11 -3.64 -10.53
C LEU A 146 3.22 -2.69 -11.72
N VAL A 147 2.91 -3.15 -12.93
CA VAL A 147 2.94 -2.32 -14.14
C VAL A 147 1.93 -1.19 -14.03
N THR A 148 0.73 -1.48 -13.53
CA THR A 148 -0.30 -0.44 -13.38
C THR A 148 0.04 0.55 -12.29
N LEU A 149 0.64 0.11 -11.18
CA LEU A 149 1.17 0.97 -10.12
C LEU A 149 2.31 1.87 -10.64
N ALA A 150 3.26 1.31 -11.39
CA ALA A 150 4.35 2.06 -11.99
C ALA A 150 3.84 3.11 -12.99
N GLY A 151 2.88 2.73 -13.84
CA GLY A 151 2.22 3.65 -14.76
C GLY A 151 1.44 4.76 -14.05
N ALA A 152 0.69 4.41 -13.00
CA ALA A 152 -0.05 5.38 -12.19
C ALA A 152 0.89 6.35 -11.45
N LEU A 153 1.99 5.84 -10.88
CA LEU A 153 3.01 6.66 -10.24
C LEU A 153 3.67 7.61 -11.23
N LEU A 154 4.04 7.11 -12.42
CA LEU A 154 4.61 7.93 -13.48
C LEU A 154 3.63 9.04 -13.90
N ALA A 155 2.34 8.70 -14.09
CA ALA A 155 1.32 9.67 -14.42
C ALA A 155 1.16 10.76 -13.33
N VAL A 156 1.22 10.38 -12.05
CA VAL A 156 1.19 11.33 -10.92
C VAL A 156 2.41 12.24 -10.92
N VAL A 157 3.62 11.69 -11.17
CA VAL A 157 4.85 12.49 -11.26
C VAL A 157 4.77 13.47 -12.43
N VAL A 158 4.35 13.01 -13.61
CA VAL A 158 4.17 13.86 -14.80
C VAL A 158 3.13 14.95 -14.54
N ALA A 159 1.99 14.61 -13.93
CA ALA A 159 0.98 15.59 -13.56
C ALA A 159 1.53 16.61 -12.54
N GLY A 160 2.26 16.16 -11.52
CA GLY A 160 2.91 17.01 -10.53
C GLY A 160 3.93 17.98 -11.12
N LEU A 161 4.72 17.54 -12.10
CA LEU A 161 5.66 18.38 -12.84
C LEU A 161 4.93 19.37 -13.76
N SER A 162 3.82 18.94 -14.38
CA SER A 162 2.99 19.77 -15.26
C SER A 162 2.32 20.92 -14.50
N LEU A 163 1.94 20.69 -13.23
CA LEU A 163 1.34 21.71 -12.36
C LEU A 163 2.28 22.87 -12.05
N ARG A 164 3.61 22.71 -12.22
CA ARG A 164 4.58 23.82 -12.08
C ARG A 164 4.47 24.85 -13.20
N TYR A 165 3.85 24.49 -14.32
CA TYR A 165 3.65 25.34 -15.49
C TYR A 165 2.24 25.93 -15.57
N LEU A 166 1.34 25.60 -14.62
CA LEU A 166 0.02 26.21 -14.53
C LEU A 166 0.09 27.48 -13.63
N PRO A 167 -0.56 28.59 -14.02
CA PRO A 167 -0.58 29.82 -13.22
C PRO A 167 -1.32 29.62 -11.89
N ASP A 168 -1.02 30.49 -10.92
CA ASP A 168 -1.44 30.45 -9.51
C ASP A 168 -2.89 29.97 -9.29
N LEU A 169 -3.03 28.68 -8.97
CA LEU A 169 -4.32 28.10 -8.63
C LEU A 169 -4.82 28.65 -7.29
N PRO A 170 -6.08 29.11 -7.18
CA PRO A 170 -6.64 29.47 -5.89
C PRO A 170 -6.74 28.22 -4.98
N PHE A 171 -6.37 28.38 -3.70
CA PHE A 171 -6.30 27.33 -2.67
C PHE A 171 -5.26 26.20 -2.93
N PRO A 172 -3.97 26.54 -3.10
CA PRO A 172 -2.94 25.58 -3.49
C PRO A 172 -2.81 24.39 -2.53
N ARG A 173 -3.07 24.60 -1.24
CA ARG A 173 -3.02 23.53 -0.23
C ARG A 173 -4.14 22.51 -0.41
N LEU A 174 -5.40 22.95 -0.51
CA LEU A 174 -6.53 22.03 -0.62
C LEU A 174 -6.50 21.27 -1.96
N VAL A 175 -6.14 21.97 -3.04
CA VAL A 175 -5.96 21.37 -4.37
C VAL A 175 -4.86 20.31 -4.33
N ARG A 176 -3.73 20.59 -3.68
CA ARG A 176 -2.63 19.62 -3.54
C ARG A 176 -3.05 18.38 -2.75
N GLU A 177 -3.69 18.53 -1.60
CA GLU A 177 -4.15 17.38 -0.81
C GLU A 177 -5.20 16.55 -1.56
N ALA A 178 -6.12 17.22 -2.28
CA ALA A 178 -7.10 16.54 -3.12
C ALA A 178 -6.43 15.76 -4.26
N LEU A 179 -5.45 16.36 -4.94
CA LEU A 179 -4.67 15.70 -6.00
C LEU A 179 -3.88 14.52 -5.48
N LEU A 180 -3.32 14.59 -4.27
CA LEU A 180 -2.64 13.47 -3.63
C LEU A 180 -3.62 12.31 -3.40
N VAL A 181 -4.81 12.58 -2.86
CA VAL A 181 -5.83 11.55 -2.65
C VAL A 181 -6.32 10.97 -3.96
N VAL A 182 -6.54 11.78 -4.99
CA VAL A 182 -6.94 11.31 -6.33
C VAL A 182 -5.84 10.44 -6.94
N GLY A 183 -4.59 10.90 -6.92
CA GLY A 183 -3.43 10.16 -7.42
C GLY A 183 -3.25 8.82 -6.70
N LEU A 184 -3.29 8.82 -5.37
CA LEU A 184 -3.24 7.60 -4.56
C LEU A 184 -4.43 6.68 -4.86
N SER A 185 -5.64 7.22 -5.07
CA SER A 185 -6.80 6.40 -5.42
C SER A 185 -6.59 5.69 -6.75
N VAL A 186 -6.08 6.39 -7.77
CA VAL A 186 -5.74 5.78 -9.08
C VAL A 186 -4.69 4.68 -8.92
N VAL A 187 -3.67 4.92 -8.09
CA VAL A 187 -2.65 3.91 -7.76
C VAL A 187 -3.27 2.71 -7.05
N PHE A 188 -4.26 2.89 -6.19
CA PHE A 188 -4.85 1.79 -5.44
C PHE A 188 -5.90 0.96 -6.21
N VAL A 189 -6.60 1.54 -7.20
CA VAL A 189 -7.66 0.85 -7.96
C VAL A 189 -7.24 -0.53 -8.52
N PRO A 190 -6.06 -0.71 -9.14
CA PRO A 190 -5.64 -2.01 -9.68
C PRO A 190 -5.60 -3.11 -8.62
N ILE A 191 -5.12 -2.80 -7.41
CA ILE A 191 -5.08 -3.75 -6.29
C ILE A 191 -6.50 -4.22 -5.96
N TYR A 192 -7.46 -3.30 -5.89
CA TYR A 192 -8.85 -3.64 -5.60
C TYR A 192 -9.61 -4.29 -6.76
N TYR A 193 -9.10 -4.19 -7.98
CA TYR A 193 -9.75 -4.76 -9.16
C TYR A 193 -9.23 -6.17 -9.47
N VAL A 194 -7.94 -6.42 -9.28
CA VAL A 194 -7.28 -7.67 -9.68
C VAL A 194 -7.38 -8.74 -8.58
N PHE A 195 -6.96 -8.43 -7.34
CA PHE A 195 -6.86 -9.44 -6.26
C PHE A 195 -8.16 -10.08 -5.74
N PRO A 196 -9.35 -9.46 -5.83
CA PRO A 196 -10.57 -10.12 -5.35
C PRO A 196 -10.98 -11.39 -6.11
N ASP A 197 -10.34 -11.69 -7.24
CA ASP A 197 -10.66 -12.86 -8.06
C ASP A 197 -12.18 -12.93 -8.44
N ALA A 198 -12.81 -11.77 -8.57
CA ALA A 198 -14.25 -11.61 -8.76
C ALA A 198 -14.57 -10.63 -9.89
N ASP A 199 -15.73 -10.82 -10.53
CA ASP A 199 -16.24 -9.93 -11.58
C ASP A 199 -16.74 -8.61 -10.99
N LEU A 200 -15.79 -7.70 -10.74
CA LEU A 200 -16.04 -6.37 -10.20
C LEU A 200 -15.89 -5.30 -11.28
N SER A 201 -16.72 -4.27 -11.21
CA SER A 201 -16.52 -3.06 -12.03
C SER A 201 -15.65 -2.03 -11.29
N VAL A 202 -14.95 -1.16 -12.03
CA VAL A 202 -14.14 -0.08 -11.43
C VAL A 202 -14.94 0.78 -10.44
N LYS A 203 -16.24 0.99 -10.72
CA LYS A 203 -17.16 1.75 -9.86
C LYS A 203 -17.44 1.07 -8.50
N MET A 204 -17.30 -0.25 -8.44
CA MET A 204 -17.49 -1.03 -7.20
C MET A 204 -16.26 -0.97 -6.31
N VAL A 205 -15.07 -0.82 -6.89
CA VAL A 205 -13.80 -0.85 -6.16
C VAL A 205 -13.28 0.53 -5.76
N LEU A 206 -13.74 1.58 -6.45
CA LEU A 206 -13.35 2.97 -6.22
C LEU A 206 -13.56 3.45 -4.77
N PRO A 207 -14.67 3.15 -4.06
CA PRO A 207 -14.86 3.60 -2.69
C PRO A 207 -13.76 3.11 -1.75
N GLY A 208 -13.37 1.85 -1.86
CA GLY A 208 -12.29 1.23 -1.10
C GLY A 208 -10.93 1.82 -1.45
N ALA A 209 -10.67 2.08 -2.74
CA ALA A 209 -9.45 2.75 -3.19
C ALA A 209 -9.32 4.17 -2.61
N VAL A 210 -10.41 4.93 -2.53
CA VAL A 210 -10.44 6.26 -1.90
C VAL A 210 -10.21 6.17 -0.40
N VAL A 211 -10.85 5.20 0.28
CA VAL A 211 -10.62 4.96 1.72
C VAL A 211 -9.16 4.62 1.99
N ALA A 212 -8.56 3.78 1.16
CA ALA A 212 -7.14 3.45 1.26
C ALA A 212 -6.23 4.65 0.98
N ALA A 213 -6.54 5.46 -0.04
CA ALA A 213 -5.81 6.69 -0.34
C ALA A 213 -5.81 7.68 0.84
N VAL A 214 -6.99 7.92 1.43
CA VAL A 214 -7.12 8.78 2.61
C VAL A 214 -6.40 8.18 3.82
N GLY A 215 -6.60 6.88 4.08
CA GLY A 215 -5.92 6.17 5.17
C GLY A 215 -4.39 6.19 5.01
N TRP A 216 -3.90 6.09 3.78
CA TRP A 216 -2.47 6.14 3.47
C TRP A 216 -1.89 7.53 3.70
N ALA A 217 -2.60 8.59 3.30
CA ALA A 217 -2.21 9.96 3.58
C ALA A 217 -2.17 10.23 5.10
N LEU A 218 -3.19 9.76 5.84
CA LEU A 218 -3.22 9.85 7.30
C LEU A 218 -2.09 9.06 7.96
N LEU A 219 -1.78 7.87 7.45
CA LEU A 219 -0.68 7.05 7.94
C LEU A 219 0.66 7.77 7.78
N ASN A 220 0.92 8.35 6.60
CA ASN A 220 2.13 9.12 6.35
C ASN A 220 2.24 10.35 7.27
N ALA A 221 1.14 11.09 7.43
CA ALA A 221 1.10 12.23 8.35
C ALA A 221 1.37 11.80 9.81
N GLY A 222 0.75 10.71 10.26
CA GLY A 222 0.95 10.16 11.59
C GLY A 222 2.38 9.67 11.84
N PHE A 223 2.98 8.98 10.87
CA PHE A 223 4.37 8.57 10.93
C PHE A 223 5.34 9.75 10.92
N GLY A 224 5.08 10.78 10.12
CA GLY A 224 5.88 12.00 10.11
C GLY A 224 5.87 12.71 11.47
N ILE A 225 4.70 12.76 12.13
CA ILE A 225 4.58 13.27 13.51
C ILE A 225 5.37 12.37 14.47
N TYR A 226 5.17 11.05 14.41
CA TYR A 226 5.87 10.11 15.29
C TYR A 226 7.40 10.28 15.19
N VAL A 227 7.96 10.27 13.97
CA VAL A 227 9.41 10.43 13.76
C VAL A 227 9.91 11.78 14.28
N ARG A 228 9.15 12.85 14.06
CA ARG A 228 9.54 14.20 14.51
C ARG A 228 9.64 14.33 16.04
N TYR A 229 8.78 13.63 16.78
CA TYR A 229 8.73 13.71 18.24
C TYR A 229 9.39 12.51 18.94
N SER A 230 9.84 11.53 18.17
CA SER A 230 10.44 10.31 18.70
C SER A 230 11.96 10.45 18.78
N SER A 231 12.50 10.29 19.97
CA SER A 231 13.93 10.02 20.18
C SER A 231 14.30 8.56 19.88
N ALA A 232 13.42 7.76 19.29
CA ALA A 232 13.67 6.33 19.06
C ALA A 232 14.84 6.05 18.11
N GLY A 233 15.16 7.00 17.21
CA GLY A 233 16.38 6.94 16.40
C GLY A 233 17.64 6.96 17.26
N ASP A 234 17.62 7.73 18.36
CA ASP A 234 18.74 7.91 19.28
C ASP A 234 18.80 6.84 20.37
N LEU A 235 17.64 6.32 20.81
CA LEU A 235 17.54 5.37 21.93
C LEU A 235 17.66 3.89 21.51
N TYR A 236 17.23 3.52 20.30
CA TYR A 236 17.12 2.12 19.87
C TYR A 236 17.86 1.80 18.57
N GLY A 237 18.53 2.77 17.94
CA GLY A 237 19.35 2.58 16.75
C GLY A 237 18.63 1.79 15.64
N VAL A 238 19.29 0.74 15.12
CA VAL A 238 18.74 -0.12 14.04
C VAL A 238 17.48 -0.86 14.47
N ILE A 239 17.39 -1.30 15.73
CA ILE A 239 16.22 -2.04 16.24
C ILE A 239 14.98 -1.14 16.21
N GLY A 240 15.13 0.12 16.63
CA GLY A 240 14.06 1.11 16.55
C GLY A 240 13.58 1.33 15.12
N GLY A 241 14.51 1.41 14.16
CA GLY A 241 14.20 1.52 12.73
C GLY A 241 13.44 0.31 12.18
N VAL A 242 13.84 -0.91 12.55
CA VAL A 242 13.17 -2.15 12.12
C VAL A 242 11.74 -2.22 12.69
N ILE A 243 11.56 -1.94 13.97
CA ILE A 243 10.22 -1.93 14.60
C ILE A 243 9.35 -0.89 13.91
N LEU A 244 9.87 0.31 13.67
CA LEU A 244 9.15 1.38 13.00
C LEU A 244 8.72 0.97 11.58
N LEU A 245 9.62 0.35 10.82
CA LEU A 245 9.36 -0.12 9.46
C LEU A 245 8.29 -1.21 9.43
N ILE A 246 8.41 -2.24 10.29
CA ILE A 246 7.39 -3.31 10.38
C ILE A 246 6.04 -2.71 10.77
N THR A 247 6.03 -1.76 11.70
CA THR A 247 4.81 -1.04 12.10
C THR A 247 4.20 -0.26 10.93
N PHE A 248 5.03 0.40 10.12
CA PHE A 248 4.57 1.11 8.92
C PHE A 248 3.93 0.16 7.91
N LEU A 249 4.60 -0.94 7.61
CA LEU A 249 4.11 -1.97 6.69
C LEU A 249 2.80 -2.60 7.19
N TYR A 250 2.71 -2.84 8.50
CA TYR A 250 1.51 -3.36 9.14
C TYR A 250 0.31 -2.42 8.99
N PHE A 251 0.47 -1.14 9.35
CA PHE A 251 -0.62 -0.17 9.20
C PHE A 251 -0.93 0.12 7.73
N GLY A 252 0.07 0.08 6.85
CA GLY A 252 -0.14 0.18 5.41
C GLY A 252 -1.02 -0.95 4.88
N ALA A 253 -0.70 -2.19 5.24
CA ALA A 253 -1.52 -3.35 4.89
C ALA A 253 -2.93 -3.28 5.49
N LEU A 254 -3.06 -2.83 6.75
CA LEU A 254 -4.36 -2.59 7.39
C LEU A 254 -5.22 -1.60 6.60
N VAL A 255 -4.66 -0.46 6.21
CA VAL A 255 -5.37 0.57 5.44
C VAL A 255 -5.89 -0.01 4.12
N ILE A 256 -5.06 -0.80 3.43
CA ILE A 256 -5.46 -1.47 2.18
C ILE A 256 -6.61 -2.45 2.43
N LEU A 257 -6.51 -3.32 3.44
CA LEU A 257 -7.54 -4.30 3.74
C LEU A 257 -8.85 -3.67 4.28
N ILE A 258 -8.77 -2.53 4.98
CA ILE A 258 -9.96 -1.75 5.38
C ILE A 258 -10.67 -1.18 4.15
N GLY A 259 -9.92 -0.74 3.13
CA GLY A 259 -10.51 -0.37 1.84
C GLY A 259 -11.28 -1.52 1.19
N ALA A 260 -10.76 -2.76 1.29
CA ALA A 260 -11.42 -3.94 0.74
C ALA A 260 -12.71 -4.27 1.49
N ALA A 261 -12.66 -4.25 2.83
CA ALA A 261 -13.85 -4.42 3.66
C ALA A 261 -14.90 -3.32 3.39
N THR A 262 -14.47 -2.10 3.07
CA THR A 262 -15.37 -1.01 2.67
C THR A 262 -16.13 -1.33 1.39
N ASN A 263 -15.44 -1.86 0.36
CA ASN A 263 -16.10 -2.29 -0.87
C ASN A 263 -17.17 -3.36 -0.60
N VAL A 264 -16.83 -4.40 0.18
CA VAL A 264 -17.76 -5.50 0.52
C VAL A 264 -19.00 -4.98 1.26
N VAL A 265 -18.81 -4.15 2.29
CA VAL A 265 -19.91 -3.56 3.08
C VAL A 265 -20.82 -2.68 2.23
N LEU A 266 -20.25 -1.92 1.28
CA LEU A 266 -21.03 -1.08 0.36
C LEU A 266 -21.75 -1.90 -0.71
N MET A 267 -21.15 -2.99 -1.19
CA MET A 267 -21.78 -3.92 -2.14
C MET A 267 -22.94 -4.69 -1.52
N GLY A 268 -22.79 -5.21 -0.29
CA GLY A 268 -23.86 -5.90 0.44
C GLY A 268 -25.10 -5.04 0.67
N ARG A 269 -24.95 -3.72 0.75
CA ARG A 269 -26.08 -2.78 0.80
C ARG A 269 -26.75 -2.53 -0.54
N ARG A 270 -26.01 -2.68 -1.63
CA ARG A 270 -26.52 -2.49 -3.00
C ARG A 270 -27.22 -3.74 -3.53
N ARG A 271 -26.98 -4.92 -2.95
CA ARG A 271 -27.62 -6.19 -3.33
C ARG A 271 -28.27 -6.89 -2.13
N PRO A 272 -29.50 -6.52 -1.74
CA PRO A 272 -30.24 -7.28 -0.73
C PRO A 272 -30.60 -8.71 -1.17
N ASN A 273 -30.64 -9.02 -2.48
CA ASN A 273 -31.31 -10.22 -3.01
C ASN A 273 -30.50 -11.10 -4.00
N ALA A 274 -29.15 -11.04 -4.01
CA ALA A 274 -28.36 -11.75 -5.03
C ALA A 274 -27.42 -12.84 -4.50
N VAL A 275 -27.81 -13.54 -3.43
CA VAL A 275 -27.22 -14.83 -3.08
C VAL A 275 -28.34 -15.87 -3.08
N LYS A 276 -28.74 -16.29 -4.28
CA LYS A 276 -29.22 -17.67 -4.44
C LYS A 276 -27.97 -18.51 -4.59
N THR A 277 -27.60 -19.18 -3.51
CA THR A 277 -26.66 -20.30 -3.53
C THR A 277 -27.09 -21.26 -4.64
N VAL A 278 -26.20 -21.49 -5.61
CA VAL A 278 -26.31 -22.64 -6.50
C VAL A 278 -26.01 -23.85 -5.63
N GLU A 279 -27.03 -24.67 -5.36
CA GLU A 279 -26.83 -25.96 -4.70
C GLU A 279 -25.92 -26.84 -5.57
N PRO A 280 -24.95 -27.54 -4.97
CA PRO A 280 -24.21 -28.58 -5.68
C PRO A 280 -25.18 -29.74 -5.97
N ARG A 281 -25.23 -30.16 -7.24
CA ARG A 281 -25.84 -31.42 -7.66
C ARG A 281 -24.94 -32.60 -7.32
#